data_AF-A0A6I9NB88-F1
#
_entry.id   AF-A0A6I9NB88-F1
#
_cell.length_a   1.000
_cell.length_b   1.000
_cell.length_c   1.000
_cell.angle_alpha   90.00
_cell.angle_beta   90.00
_cell.angle_gamma   90.00
#
_symmetry.space_group_name_H-M   'P 1'
#
loop_
_entity.id
_entity.type
_entity.pdbx_description
1 polymer ?
#
loop_
_entity_poly.entity_id
_entity_poly.type
_entity_poly.pdbx_seq_one_letter_code
_entity_poly.pdbx_strand_id
1 'polypeptide(L)'
;MPQNTLSTWTRTHSHQPHDDLARAPAFSVTGRGFAADRGRRQAGSIMADRDSGSEQGGAATGPVFGSVHPATGGAGSATGLQHETQELASKRVDIQNKRFYLDVKQNAKGRFLKIAEVGAGGNKSRLTLSMSVAVEFRDYLGDFIEHYAQLGPSNPALVQDEPRRALKSEFLVRENRKYYMDLKENQRGRFLRIRQTVNRGPGLGSTQGQTIALPAQGLIEFRDALAKLIDDYGVEDEPAELPEGSSLTVDNKRFFFDVGSNKYGVFMRVSEVKPTYRNSITVPYKVWSKFGNTFSKYAEEMKKIQEKQREKRASEMQQQEEMQPDEGEED
;
A
#
# COMPACT_ATOMS: atom_id res chain seq x y z
N MET A 1 52.68 45.11 -29.60
CA MET A 1 52.60 45.43 -28.16
C MET A 1 51.24 44.94 -27.69
N PRO A 2 51.09 44.19 -26.58
CA PRO A 2 52.10 43.74 -25.60
C PRO A 2 52.77 42.40 -26.02
N GLN A 3 54.06 42.19 -25.76
CA GLN A 3 54.67 41.62 -24.54
C GLN A 3 54.42 40.10 -24.37
N ASN A 4 55.50 39.34 -24.52
CA ASN A 4 55.58 37.89 -24.47
C ASN A 4 56.73 37.53 -23.52
N THR A 5 56.47 36.74 -22.48
CA THR A 5 57.51 36.29 -21.52
C THR A 5 57.38 34.80 -21.24
N LEU A 6 58.31 34.04 -21.82
CA LEU A 6 58.50 32.61 -21.58
C LEU A 6 59.61 32.40 -20.53
N SER A 7 59.34 31.55 -19.54
CA SER A 7 60.29 30.96 -18.57
C SER A 7 59.53 29.84 -17.84
N THR A 8 60.06 28.64 -17.59
CA THR A 8 61.35 28.00 -17.92
C THR A 8 61.16 26.48 -17.91
N TRP A 9 61.95 25.73 -18.67
CA TRP A 9 61.96 24.26 -18.66
C TRP A 9 63.10 23.68 -17.79
N THR A 10 62.81 22.64 -17.02
CA THR A 10 63.69 21.50 -16.71
C THR A 10 62.79 20.30 -16.33
N ARG A 11 62.78 19.13 -17.03
CA ARG A 11 63.79 18.03 -17.00
C ARG A 11 64.14 17.60 -15.57
N THR A 12 64.14 16.33 -15.12
CA THR A 12 64.11 14.97 -15.76
C THR A 12 63.75 13.92 -14.65
N HIS A 13 63.47 12.61 -14.83
CA HIS A 13 63.61 11.67 -15.97
C HIS A 13 62.68 10.40 -15.88
N SER A 14 63.05 9.38 -16.68
CA SER A 14 62.82 7.91 -16.70
C SER A 14 62.47 7.13 -15.41
N HIS A 15 61.89 5.90 -15.44
CA HIS A 15 61.42 5.04 -16.55
C HIS A 15 60.39 3.98 -16.09
N GLN A 16 59.74 3.36 -17.08
CA GLN A 16 58.83 2.19 -17.09
C GLN A 16 59.49 0.86 -16.60
N PRO A 17 58.78 -0.28 -16.38
CA PRO A 17 57.84 -0.91 -17.35
C PRO A 17 56.63 -1.76 -16.85
N HIS A 18 55.71 -2.04 -17.81
CA HIS A 18 54.90 -3.27 -18.08
C HIS A 18 54.22 -4.05 -16.91
N ASP A 19 53.02 -4.65 -17.04
CA ASP A 19 52.06 -4.76 -18.16
C ASP A 19 50.63 -5.12 -17.65
N ASP A 20 49.73 -5.41 -18.59
CA ASP A 20 48.56 -6.32 -18.50
C ASP A 20 47.15 -5.83 -18.03
N LEU A 21 46.21 -6.02 -18.97
CA LEU A 21 44.85 -6.57 -18.82
C LEU A 21 43.88 -5.97 -17.79
N ALA A 22 42.98 -5.09 -18.26
CA ALA A 22 41.64 -5.52 -18.69
C ALA A 22 40.70 -4.32 -19.02
N ARG A 23 40.27 -4.23 -20.29
CA ARG A 23 39.25 -3.26 -20.74
C ARG A 23 37.95 -4.01 -21.06
N ALA A 24 36.91 -3.79 -20.26
CA ALA A 24 35.57 -4.32 -20.51
C ALA A 24 34.57 -3.19 -20.84
N PRO A 25 33.95 -3.18 -22.04
CA PRO A 25 32.88 -2.24 -22.37
C PRO A 25 31.49 -2.79 -22.00
N ALA A 26 30.50 -1.90 -21.96
CA ALA A 26 29.08 -2.28 -21.88
C ALA A 26 28.63 -3.05 -23.14
N PHE A 27 27.65 -3.96 -23.01
CA PHE A 27 26.55 -4.11 -23.99
C PHE A 27 25.35 -4.92 -23.46
N SER A 28 24.21 -4.63 -24.07
CA SER A 28 22.90 -5.31 -24.08
C SER A 28 22.78 -6.79 -23.65
N VAL A 29 21.67 -7.10 -22.97
CA VAL A 29 21.04 -8.44 -23.04
C VAL A 29 19.84 -8.39 -24.00
N THR A 30 20.05 -8.92 -25.21
CA THR A 30 18.98 -9.45 -26.06
C THR A 30 18.68 -10.89 -25.67
N GLY A 31 17.41 -11.28 -25.66
CA GLY A 31 17.00 -12.60 -25.17
C GLY A 31 17.17 -13.77 -26.16
N ARG A 32 17.20 -14.97 -25.59
CA ARG A 32 16.68 -16.26 -26.08
C ARG A 32 16.15 -16.96 -24.82
N GLY A 33 15.05 -17.71 -24.81
CA GLY A 33 14.41 -18.44 -25.90
C GLY A 33 14.44 -19.91 -25.52
N PHE A 34 13.42 -20.39 -24.80
CA PHE A 34 13.25 -21.81 -24.48
C PHE A 34 12.12 -22.41 -25.33
N ALA A 35 12.38 -23.63 -25.81
CA ALA A 35 11.65 -24.23 -26.91
C ALA A 35 10.28 -24.78 -26.51
N ALA A 36 9.38 -24.82 -27.49
CA ALA A 36 8.16 -25.60 -27.41
C ALA A 36 8.47 -27.09 -27.59
N ASP A 37 7.81 -27.95 -26.82
CA ASP A 37 7.60 -29.35 -27.19
C ASP A 37 6.11 -29.57 -27.51
N ARG A 38 5.82 -30.38 -28.54
CA ARG A 38 4.48 -30.66 -29.06
C ARG A 38 4.14 -32.14 -28.93
N GLY A 39 3.69 -32.54 -27.73
CA GLY A 39 3.10 -33.86 -27.48
C GLY A 39 1.67 -34.00 -28.01
N ARG A 40 1.51 -34.44 -29.26
CA ARG A 40 0.23 -34.71 -29.93
C ARG A 40 -0.52 -35.92 -29.32
N ARG A 41 -1.77 -35.75 -28.89
CA ARG A 41 -2.77 -36.85 -28.78
C ARG A 41 -4.16 -36.41 -29.24
N GLN A 42 -4.80 -37.24 -30.07
CA GLN A 42 -6.19 -37.09 -30.53
C GLN A 42 -7.11 -38.06 -29.77
N ALA A 43 -8.21 -37.55 -29.26
CA ALA A 43 -9.55 -38.15 -29.14
C ALA A 43 -10.46 -37.00 -28.62
N GLY A 44 -11.69 -36.78 -29.05
CA GLY A 44 -12.60 -37.55 -29.91
C GLY A 44 -14.00 -37.48 -29.29
N SER A 45 -15.04 -37.26 -30.11
CA SER A 45 -16.47 -37.29 -29.72
C SER A 45 -17.02 -36.15 -28.83
N ILE A 46 -18.31 -35.77 -28.85
CA ILE A 46 -19.35 -35.73 -29.91
C ILE A 46 -20.60 -34.99 -29.34
N MET A 47 -21.51 -34.52 -30.21
CA MET A 47 -22.83 -33.89 -29.93
C MET A 47 -22.87 -32.48 -29.30
N ALA A 48 -23.21 -31.50 -30.14
CA ALA A 48 -24.15 -30.46 -29.77
C ALA A 48 -25.56 -30.94 -30.15
N ASP A 49 -26.56 -30.67 -29.30
CA ASP A 49 -27.97 -30.42 -29.65
C ASP A 49 -28.85 -30.46 -28.39
N ARG A 50 -29.44 -29.33 -28.00
CA ARG A 50 -30.85 -29.31 -27.59
C ARG A 50 -31.45 -27.90 -27.65
N ASP A 51 -32.28 -27.69 -28.65
CA ASP A 51 -33.26 -26.60 -28.72
C ASP A 51 -34.48 -26.94 -27.86
N SER A 52 -35.19 -25.93 -27.34
CA SER A 52 -36.51 -26.02 -26.71
C SER A 52 -37.12 -24.62 -26.54
N GLY A 53 -37.82 -24.16 -27.57
CA GLY A 53 -38.73 -23.01 -27.48
C GLY A 53 -40.16 -23.41 -27.08
N SER A 54 -40.88 -22.47 -26.48
CA SER A 54 -42.35 -22.24 -26.52
C SER A 54 -42.65 -21.13 -25.50
N GLU A 55 -43.07 -19.92 -25.87
CA GLU A 55 -44.28 -19.47 -26.56
C GLU A 55 -45.50 -19.18 -25.65
N GLN A 56 -45.99 -17.94 -25.81
CA GLN A 56 -47.37 -17.47 -25.71
C GLN A 56 -48.12 -17.33 -24.36
N GLY A 57 -49.02 -16.33 -24.36
CA GLY A 57 -50.05 -16.08 -23.36
C GLY A 57 -49.63 -15.10 -22.26
N GLY A 58 -50.36 -14.03 -21.96
CA GLY A 58 -51.62 -13.52 -22.53
C GLY A 58 -51.92 -12.13 -21.94
N ALA A 59 -52.79 -11.36 -22.59
CA ALA A 59 -52.96 -9.93 -22.28
C ALA A 59 -53.95 -9.62 -21.14
N ALA A 60 -53.86 -8.37 -20.68
CA ALA A 60 -54.94 -7.53 -20.15
C ALA A 60 -55.63 -7.93 -18.83
N THR A 61 -55.41 -7.09 -17.81
CA THR A 61 -56.47 -6.67 -16.87
C THR A 61 -56.46 -5.16 -16.72
N GLY A 62 -57.62 -4.53 -16.96
CA GLY A 62 -57.87 -3.11 -16.68
C GLY A 62 -58.32 -2.89 -15.22
N PRO A 63 -58.37 -1.62 -14.75
CA PRO A 63 -58.42 -1.31 -13.33
C PRO A 63 -59.84 -1.11 -12.78
N VAL A 64 -60.09 -1.54 -11.53
CA VAL A 64 -61.28 -1.18 -10.75
C VAL A 64 -60.89 -0.92 -9.29
N PHE A 65 -61.08 0.34 -8.86
CA PHE A 65 -61.43 0.86 -7.52
C PHE A 65 -61.01 0.14 -6.23
N GLY A 66 -60.51 0.89 -5.24
CA GLY A 66 -60.46 0.44 -3.84
C GLY A 66 -59.64 1.32 -2.90
N SER A 67 -60.29 2.34 -2.32
CA SER A 67 -59.73 3.31 -1.36
C SER A 67 -59.25 2.74 -0.01
N VAL A 68 -58.77 3.66 0.83
CA VAL A 68 -58.60 3.66 2.31
C VAL A 68 -57.31 3.06 2.95
N HIS A 69 -56.60 3.97 3.64
CA HIS A 69 -55.60 3.80 4.71
C HIS A 69 -56.22 3.19 6.00
N PRO A 70 -55.45 2.93 7.09
CA PRO A 70 -54.05 2.49 7.22
C PRO A 70 -53.90 1.29 8.22
N ALA A 71 -52.64 0.94 8.54
CA ALA A 71 -52.11 0.54 9.88
C ALA A 71 -51.36 -0.82 9.98
N THR A 72 -50.36 -0.80 10.87
CA THR A 72 -49.71 -1.94 11.56
C THR A 72 -49.02 -3.06 10.75
N GLY A 73 -47.68 -3.12 10.85
CA GLY A 73 -46.88 -4.33 10.62
C GLY A 73 -45.51 -4.08 9.97
N GLY A 74 -44.41 -4.42 10.67
CA GLY A 74 -43.02 -4.23 10.20
C GLY A 74 -42.23 -3.28 11.12
N ALA A 75 -41.71 -3.67 12.28
CA ALA A 75 -40.86 -4.83 12.57
C ALA A 75 -39.56 -4.85 11.75
N GLY A 76 -38.42 -5.00 12.44
CA GLY A 76 -37.13 -5.31 11.81
C GLY A 76 -36.25 -4.11 11.51
N SER A 77 -35.41 -3.74 12.49
CA SER A 77 -34.19 -2.98 12.24
C SER A 77 -33.37 -3.62 11.12
N ALA A 78 -33.18 -2.89 10.02
CA ALA A 78 -32.30 -3.27 8.92
C ALA A 78 -31.02 -2.40 8.88
N THR A 79 -30.49 -2.01 10.05
CA THR A 79 -29.13 -1.48 10.21
C THR A 79 -28.09 -2.60 10.09
N GLY A 80 -28.09 -3.27 8.94
CA GLY A 80 -27.20 -4.40 8.65
C GLY A 80 -25.77 -3.96 8.38
N LEU A 81 -24.90 -4.10 9.38
CA LEU A 81 -23.46 -4.38 9.25
C LEU A 81 -22.67 -3.50 8.26
N GLN A 82 -22.92 -2.18 8.26
CA GLN A 82 -21.91 -1.25 7.73
C GLN A 82 -20.78 -1.14 8.76
N HIS A 83 -19.57 -1.54 8.39
CA HIS A 83 -18.38 -1.31 9.22
C HIS A 83 -18.26 0.18 9.54
N GLU A 84 -18.31 0.47 10.84
CA GLU A 84 -18.16 1.74 11.56
C GLU A 84 -17.18 2.70 10.86
N THR A 85 -17.70 3.47 9.90
CA THR A 85 -16.94 4.46 9.14
C THR A 85 -17.39 5.84 9.58
N GLN A 86 -16.71 6.37 10.59
CA GLN A 86 -17.00 7.68 11.15
C GLN A 86 -16.63 8.78 10.15
N GLU A 87 -17.47 9.83 10.06
CA GLU A 87 -17.11 11.08 9.39
C GLU A 87 -16.52 12.02 10.44
N LEU A 88 -15.29 12.50 10.21
CA LEU A 88 -14.59 13.41 11.11
C LEU A 88 -14.82 14.87 10.71
N ALA A 89 -14.85 15.14 9.41
CA ALA A 89 -15.15 16.44 8.84
C ALA A 89 -15.72 16.30 7.42
N SER A 90 -16.52 17.26 7.00
CA SER A 90 -16.87 17.47 5.60
C SER A 90 -16.73 18.95 5.25
N LYS A 91 -16.01 19.24 4.17
CA LYS A 91 -15.87 20.59 3.60
C LYS A 91 -16.45 20.60 2.20
N ARG A 92 -17.41 21.50 1.97
CA ARG A 92 -17.94 21.79 0.63
C ARG A 92 -17.15 22.94 0.00
N VAL A 93 -16.89 22.81 -1.30
CA VAL A 93 -16.21 23.78 -2.17
C VAL A 93 -17.03 23.89 -3.46
N ASP A 94 -17.56 25.07 -3.77
CA ASP A 94 -18.45 25.29 -4.93
C ASP A 94 -17.71 26.02 -6.05
N ILE A 95 -17.43 25.32 -7.15
CA ILE A 95 -16.59 25.83 -8.24
C ILE A 95 -17.40 25.83 -9.53
N GLN A 96 -17.72 27.02 -10.05
CA GLN A 96 -18.64 27.21 -11.17
C GLN A 96 -19.97 26.45 -10.92
N ASN A 97 -20.40 25.63 -11.88
CA ASN A 97 -21.62 24.82 -11.83
C ASN A 97 -21.33 23.39 -11.27
N LYS A 98 -20.32 23.25 -10.42
CA LYS A 98 -19.95 21.99 -9.75
C LYS A 98 -19.81 22.20 -8.24
N ARG A 99 -20.18 21.19 -7.47
CA ARG A 99 -20.05 21.15 -6.01
C ARG A 99 -19.12 20.01 -5.64
N PHE A 100 -18.07 20.30 -4.90
CA PHE A 100 -17.13 19.31 -4.40
C PHE A 100 -17.33 19.14 -2.89
N TYR A 101 -17.38 17.89 -2.43
CA TYR A 101 -17.44 17.53 -1.02
C TYR A 101 -16.17 16.77 -0.67
N LEU A 102 -15.40 17.30 0.27
CA LEU A 102 -14.17 16.72 0.81
C LEU A 102 -14.50 16.18 2.20
N ASP A 103 -14.82 14.89 2.29
CA ASP A 103 -15.17 14.23 3.54
C ASP A 103 -13.93 13.50 4.10
N VAL A 104 -13.41 13.93 5.26
CA VAL A 104 -12.43 13.17 6.03
C VAL A 104 -13.18 12.11 6.84
N LYS A 105 -12.81 10.85 6.66
CA LYS A 105 -13.48 9.71 7.28
C LYS A 105 -12.46 8.77 7.91
N GLN A 106 -12.85 8.09 8.98
CA GLN A 106 -12.03 7.11 9.69
C GLN A 106 -12.73 5.75 9.62
N ASN A 107 -11.96 4.68 9.42
CA ASN A 107 -12.41 3.30 9.56
C ASN A 107 -11.28 2.46 10.20
N ALA A 108 -11.48 1.15 10.36
CA ALA A 108 -10.49 0.23 10.93
C ALA A 108 -9.15 0.11 10.17
N LYS A 109 -8.99 0.77 9.01
CA LYS A 109 -7.72 0.88 8.27
C LYS A 109 -7.03 2.24 8.42
N GLY A 110 -7.60 3.16 9.21
CA GLY A 110 -7.10 4.52 9.41
C GLY A 110 -8.00 5.61 8.79
N ARG A 111 -7.48 6.84 8.79
CA ARG A 111 -8.13 8.02 8.19
C ARG A 111 -7.93 8.05 6.68
N PHE A 112 -8.93 8.52 5.95
CA PHE A 112 -8.90 8.67 4.50
C PHE A 112 -9.77 9.84 4.04
N LEU A 113 -9.42 10.42 2.90
CA LEU A 113 -10.18 11.51 2.28
C LEU A 113 -11.06 10.97 1.15
N LYS A 114 -12.34 11.31 1.19
CA LYS A 114 -13.30 11.09 0.09
C LYS A 114 -13.57 12.43 -0.59
N ILE A 115 -13.29 12.51 -1.89
CA ILE A 115 -13.67 13.66 -2.72
C ILE A 115 -14.85 13.24 -3.59
N ALA A 116 -15.98 13.93 -3.48
CA ALA A 116 -17.13 13.74 -4.36
C ALA A 116 -17.39 14.99 -5.20
N GLU A 117 -17.43 14.82 -6.52
CA GLU A 117 -17.87 15.84 -7.48
C GLU A 117 -19.36 15.64 -7.77
N VAL A 118 -20.14 16.72 -7.73
CA VAL A 118 -21.53 16.78 -8.20
C VAL A 118 -21.64 17.88 -9.25
N GLY A 119 -21.90 17.49 -10.50
CA GLY A 119 -22.12 18.43 -11.60
C GLY A 119 -23.57 18.87 -11.74
N ALA A 120 -23.81 20.00 -12.42
CA ALA A 120 -25.15 20.56 -12.67
C ALA A 120 -26.17 19.57 -13.27
N GLY A 121 -25.74 18.62 -14.10
CA GLY A 121 -26.60 17.58 -14.68
C GLY A 121 -26.89 16.39 -13.76
N GLY A 122 -26.67 16.50 -12.45
CA GLY A 122 -26.88 15.41 -11.48
C GLY A 122 -25.80 14.33 -11.49
N ASN A 123 -24.90 14.32 -12.47
CA ASN A 123 -23.75 13.41 -12.55
C ASN A 123 -22.88 13.52 -11.28
N LYS A 124 -22.66 12.38 -10.63
CA LYS A 124 -21.82 12.26 -9.43
C LYS A 124 -20.60 11.42 -9.74
N SER A 125 -19.43 11.93 -9.38
CA SER A 125 -18.16 11.21 -9.46
C SER A 125 -17.46 11.22 -8.11
N ARG A 126 -16.65 10.20 -7.83
CA ARG A 126 -15.96 10.07 -6.54
C ARG A 126 -14.52 9.61 -6.72
N LEU A 127 -13.63 10.24 -5.97
CA LEU A 127 -12.25 9.83 -5.74
C LEU A 127 -12.09 9.51 -4.24
N THR A 128 -11.15 8.64 -3.88
CA THR A 128 -10.84 8.32 -2.48
C THR A 128 -9.35 8.11 -2.32
N LEU A 129 -8.75 8.87 -1.41
CA LEU A 129 -7.31 9.01 -1.19
C LEU A 129 -6.98 8.56 0.24
N SER A 130 -5.78 8.00 0.48
CA SER A 130 -5.22 7.97 1.84
C SER A 130 -4.83 9.39 2.26
N MET A 131 -4.66 9.66 3.56
CA MET A 131 -4.19 10.97 4.01
C MET A 131 -2.79 11.28 3.46
N SER A 132 -1.89 10.29 3.37
CA SER A 132 -0.58 10.44 2.71
C SER A 132 -0.68 10.90 1.25
N VAL A 133 -1.56 10.29 0.46
CA VAL A 133 -1.82 10.70 -0.93
C VAL A 133 -2.49 12.08 -1.00
N ALA A 134 -3.26 12.47 0.02
CA ALA A 134 -3.86 13.81 0.10
C ALA A 134 -2.80 14.90 0.33
N VAL A 135 -1.75 14.64 1.11
CA VAL A 135 -0.59 15.55 1.27
C VAL A 135 0.12 15.75 -0.06
N GLU A 136 0.56 14.67 -0.71
CA GLU A 136 1.24 14.74 -2.01
C GLU A 136 0.34 15.46 -3.05
N PHE A 137 -0.98 15.21 -3.03
CA PHE A 137 -1.94 15.88 -3.91
C PHE A 137 -2.10 17.39 -3.61
N ARG A 138 -2.01 17.83 -2.35
CA ARG A 138 -1.99 19.27 -1.99
C ARG A 138 -0.80 19.97 -2.62
N ASP A 139 0.36 19.33 -2.60
CA ASP A 139 1.60 19.89 -3.10
C ASP A 139 1.57 20.00 -4.63
N TYR A 140 1.17 18.92 -5.33
CA TYR A 140 0.94 18.96 -6.78
C TYR A 140 -0.10 20.00 -7.22
N LEU A 141 -1.15 20.26 -6.42
CA LEU A 141 -2.10 21.35 -6.71
C LEU A 141 -1.40 22.71 -6.72
N GLY A 142 -0.40 22.94 -5.86
CA GLY A 142 0.48 24.11 -5.91
C GLY A 142 1.18 24.22 -7.27
N ASP A 143 1.87 23.16 -7.69
CA ASP A 143 2.58 23.11 -8.98
C ASP A 143 1.67 23.32 -10.20
N PHE A 144 0.39 22.94 -10.11
CA PHE A 144 -0.62 23.20 -11.15
C PHE A 144 -1.13 24.64 -11.11
N ILE A 145 -1.28 25.25 -9.93
CA ILE A 145 -1.67 26.66 -9.77
C ILE A 145 -0.58 27.58 -10.32
N GLU A 146 0.69 27.34 -9.98
CA GLU A 146 1.81 28.13 -10.49
C GLU A 146 1.91 28.08 -12.01
N HIS A 147 1.82 26.89 -12.59
CA HIS A 147 1.80 26.72 -14.03
C HIS A 147 0.57 27.41 -14.66
N TYR A 148 -0.62 27.27 -14.05
CA TYR A 148 -1.84 27.93 -14.53
C TYR A 148 -1.74 29.46 -14.52
N ALA A 149 -1.08 30.05 -13.51
CA ALA A 149 -0.85 31.49 -13.43
C ALA A 149 0.10 32.02 -14.53
N GLN A 150 1.00 31.17 -15.06
CA GLN A 150 1.88 31.50 -16.19
C GLN A 150 1.19 31.36 -17.56
N LEU A 151 0.05 30.65 -17.62
CA LEU A 151 -0.69 30.48 -18.87
C LEU A 151 -1.52 31.74 -19.19
N GLY A 152 -1.18 32.41 -20.28
CA GLY A 152 -1.94 33.53 -20.84
C GLY A 152 -3.41 33.21 -21.18
N PRO A 153 -4.19 34.20 -21.65
CA PRO A 153 -5.61 34.04 -21.92
C PRO A 153 -5.91 32.85 -22.84
N SER A 154 -6.98 32.12 -22.52
CA SER A 154 -7.46 30.96 -23.28
C SER A 154 -7.70 31.34 -24.74
N ASN A 155 -7.11 30.61 -25.69
CA ASN A 155 -7.22 30.92 -27.12
C ASN A 155 -8.09 29.86 -27.82
N PRO A 156 -9.42 30.08 -27.97
CA PRO A 156 -10.34 29.04 -28.43
C PRO A 156 -10.08 28.58 -29.87
N ALA A 157 -9.41 29.39 -30.69
CA ALA A 157 -9.07 29.04 -32.07
C ALA A 157 -8.07 27.86 -32.16
N LEU A 158 -7.12 27.74 -31.22
CA LEU A 158 -6.12 26.67 -31.21
C LEU A 158 -6.65 25.33 -30.66
N VAL A 159 -7.85 25.32 -30.07
CA VAL A 159 -8.45 24.14 -29.44
C VAL A 159 -9.05 23.16 -30.47
N GLN A 160 -9.24 23.59 -31.73
CA GLN A 160 -9.78 22.75 -32.80
C GLN A 160 -8.77 21.74 -33.37
N ASP A 161 -7.48 22.08 -33.45
CA ASP A 161 -6.46 21.23 -34.11
C ASP A 161 -5.86 20.14 -33.21
N GLU A 162 -5.76 20.37 -31.88
CA GLU A 162 -5.13 19.43 -30.92
C GLU A 162 -6.05 19.11 -29.71
N PRO A 163 -7.22 18.47 -29.88
CA PRO A 163 -8.29 18.47 -28.86
C PRO A 163 -8.05 17.60 -27.62
N ARG A 164 -6.82 17.11 -27.39
CA ARG A 164 -6.54 16.00 -26.45
C ARG A 164 -5.29 16.15 -25.59
N ARG A 165 -4.30 16.96 -25.98
CA ARG A 165 -3.05 17.11 -25.23
C ARG A 165 -3.30 17.78 -23.87
N ALA A 166 -2.55 17.38 -22.85
CA ALA A 166 -2.55 18.08 -21.57
C ALA A 166 -1.53 19.22 -21.62
N LEU A 167 -1.86 20.35 -21.00
CA LEU A 167 -0.96 21.50 -20.83
C LEU A 167 0.17 21.15 -19.86
N LYS A 168 -0.19 20.48 -18.76
CA LYS A 168 0.71 19.83 -17.80
C LYS A 168 0.10 18.50 -17.36
N SER A 169 0.92 17.46 -17.22
CA SER A 169 0.50 16.16 -16.71
C SER A 169 1.47 15.70 -15.62
N GLU A 170 0.92 15.34 -14.47
CA GLU A 170 1.66 14.71 -13.36
C GLU A 170 1.05 13.33 -13.05
N PHE A 171 1.81 12.49 -12.35
CA PHE A 171 1.28 11.25 -11.81
C PHE A 171 1.88 10.89 -10.46
N LEU A 172 1.03 10.31 -9.61
CA LEU A 172 1.39 9.79 -8.30
C LEU A 172 1.11 8.29 -8.25
N VAL A 173 2.05 7.50 -7.72
CA VAL A 173 1.89 6.05 -7.51
C VAL A 173 1.97 5.75 -6.02
N ARG A 174 0.95 5.10 -5.47
CA ARG A 174 0.93 4.63 -4.08
C ARG A 174 0.33 3.24 -4.03
N GLU A 175 1.02 2.30 -3.38
CA GLU A 175 0.63 0.89 -3.33
C GLU A 175 0.36 0.32 -4.75
N ASN A 176 -0.86 -0.17 -5.01
CA ASN A 176 -1.31 -0.65 -6.33
C ASN A 176 -2.17 0.38 -7.08
N ARG A 177 -2.14 1.66 -6.69
CA ARG A 177 -2.92 2.75 -7.29
C ARG A 177 -2.01 3.74 -8.00
N LYS A 178 -2.47 4.20 -9.16
CA LYS A 178 -1.86 5.30 -9.90
C LYS A 178 -2.89 6.40 -10.14
N TYR A 179 -2.55 7.61 -9.75
CA TYR A 179 -3.34 8.82 -9.93
C TYR A 179 -2.70 9.63 -11.05
N TYR A 180 -3.43 9.83 -12.14
CA TYR A 180 -3.02 10.69 -13.26
C TYR A 180 -3.70 12.05 -13.09
N MET A 181 -2.96 13.14 -13.22
CA MET A 181 -3.45 14.51 -13.08
C MET A 181 -3.12 15.28 -14.36
N ASP A 182 -4.13 15.54 -15.18
CA ASP A 182 -3.96 16.24 -16.46
C ASP A 182 -4.61 17.63 -16.41
N LEU A 183 -3.85 18.72 -16.45
CA LEU A 183 -4.39 20.04 -16.73
C LEU A 183 -4.70 20.14 -18.23
N LYS A 184 -5.95 20.42 -18.59
CA LYS A 184 -6.46 20.42 -19.97
C LYS A 184 -7.25 21.69 -20.26
N GLU A 185 -7.32 22.06 -21.52
CA GLU A 185 -8.17 23.14 -22.03
C GLU A 185 -9.27 22.56 -22.93
N ASN A 186 -10.47 23.14 -22.87
CA ASN A 186 -11.56 22.87 -23.79
C ASN A 186 -12.36 24.16 -24.04
N GLN A 187 -13.41 24.10 -24.86
CA GLN A 187 -14.29 25.24 -25.18
C GLN A 187 -14.95 25.91 -23.94
N ARG A 188 -15.00 25.24 -22.79
CA ARG A 188 -15.51 25.77 -21.51
C ARG A 188 -14.42 26.31 -20.59
N GLY A 189 -13.16 26.30 -21.02
CA GLY A 189 -11.99 26.76 -20.28
C GLY A 189 -11.05 25.64 -19.82
N ARG A 190 -10.17 25.97 -18.88
CA ARG A 190 -9.16 25.04 -18.33
C ARG A 190 -9.69 24.26 -17.14
N PHE A 191 -9.28 22.99 -17.02
CA PHE A 191 -9.68 22.09 -15.93
C PHE A 191 -8.59 21.05 -15.65
N LEU A 192 -8.42 20.70 -14.36
CA LEU A 192 -7.55 19.62 -13.91
C LEU A 192 -8.37 18.33 -13.81
N ARG A 193 -8.02 17.31 -14.61
CA ARG A 193 -8.64 15.98 -14.59
C ARG A 193 -7.79 15.03 -13.75
N ILE A 194 -8.30 14.60 -12.60
CA ILE A 194 -7.66 13.57 -11.77
C ILE A 194 -8.34 12.23 -12.02
N ARG A 195 -7.57 11.22 -12.44
CA ARG A 195 -8.03 9.85 -12.72
C ARG A 195 -7.21 8.83 -11.93
N GLN A 196 -7.86 8.09 -11.05
CA GLN A 196 -7.29 6.94 -10.34
C GLN A 196 -7.52 5.65 -11.15
N THR A 197 -6.43 4.93 -11.42
CA THR A 197 -6.44 3.55 -11.90
C THR A 197 -5.85 2.63 -10.83
N VAL A 198 -6.36 1.40 -10.74
CA VAL A 198 -5.74 0.34 -9.93
C VAL A 198 -4.98 -0.58 -10.87
N ASN A 199 -3.72 -0.88 -10.56
CA ASN A 199 -2.93 -1.86 -11.29
C ASN A 199 -3.43 -3.27 -10.93
N ARG A 200 -4.48 -3.72 -11.63
CA ARG A 200 -4.85 -5.14 -11.71
C ARG A 200 -4.12 -5.74 -12.91
N GLY A 201 -3.61 -6.96 -12.73
CA GLY A 201 -2.85 -7.66 -13.77
C GLY A 201 -3.68 -7.95 -15.04
N PRO A 202 -3.03 -8.36 -16.14
CA PRO A 202 -3.71 -8.64 -17.40
C PRO A 202 -4.84 -9.66 -17.21
N GLY A 203 -6.05 -9.30 -17.62
CA GLY A 203 -7.21 -10.21 -17.63
C GLY A 203 -8.36 -9.86 -16.67
N LEU A 204 -8.17 -9.00 -15.66
CA LEU A 204 -9.29 -8.53 -14.83
C LEU A 204 -9.73 -7.13 -15.27
N GLY A 205 -10.95 -7.05 -15.81
CA GLY A 205 -11.46 -5.93 -16.59
C GLY A 205 -11.26 -4.53 -15.98
N SER A 206 -11.08 -3.55 -16.87
CA SER A 206 -10.93 -2.14 -16.53
C SER A 206 -12.21 -1.56 -15.90
N THR A 207 -12.37 -1.78 -14.59
CA THR A 207 -13.32 -0.99 -13.79
C THR A 207 -13.03 0.48 -14.06
N GLN A 208 -14.00 1.18 -14.65
CA GLN A 208 -13.83 2.56 -15.12
C GLN A 208 -13.18 3.41 -14.03
N GLY A 209 -12.00 3.96 -14.35
CA GLY A 209 -11.15 4.63 -13.36
C GLY A 209 -11.89 5.78 -12.70
N GLN A 210 -11.87 5.82 -11.36
CA GLN A 210 -12.46 6.91 -10.58
C GLN A 210 -11.86 8.23 -11.03
N THR A 211 -12.68 9.11 -11.61
CA THR A 211 -12.23 10.35 -12.24
C THR A 211 -13.04 11.54 -11.75
N ILE A 212 -12.37 12.64 -11.45
CA ILE A 212 -12.97 13.96 -11.16
C ILE A 212 -12.31 15.03 -12.04
N ALA A 213 -13.00 16.14 -12.27
CA ALA A 213 -12.55 17.24 -13.13
C ALA A 213 -12.81 18.60 -12.47
N LEU A 214 -11.78 19.20 -11.88
CA LEU A 214 -11.82 20.49 -11.18
C LEU A 214 -11.62 21.63 -12.19
N PRO A 215 -12.50 22.63 -12.27
CA PRO A 215 -12.23 23.84 -13.06
C PRO A 215 -11.00 24.58 -12.53
N ALA A 216 -10.14 25.07 -13.43
CA ALA A 216 -8.85 25.64 -13.05
C ALA A 216 -8.97 26.87 -12.13
N GLN A 217 -10.05 27.65 -12.27
CA GLN A 217 -10.31 28.82 -11.43
C GLN A 217 -10.49 28.50 -9.94
N GLY A 218 -10.89 27.28 -9.59
CA GLY A 218 -11.11 26.86 -8.21
C GLY A 218 -9.98 26.03 -7.60
N LEU A 219 -8.82 25.90 -8.27
CA LEU A 219 -7.71 25.10 -7.75
C LEU A 219 -7.16 25.64 -6.43
N ILE A 220 -7.09 26.96 -6.27
CA ILE A 220 -6.63 27.62 -5.04
C ILE A 220 -7.58 27.30 -3.88
N GLU A 221 -8.88 27.57 -4.03
CA GLU A 221 -9.87 27.27 -2.98
C GLU A 221 -9.91 25.78 -2.63
N PHE A 222 -9.78 24.90 -3.63
CA PHE A 222 -9.71 23.46 -3.41
C PHE A 222 -8.43 23.04 -2.66
N ARG A 223 -7.27 23.60 -3.03
CA ARG A 223 -5.99 23.38 -2.33
C ARG A 223 -6.07 23.85 -0.89
N ASP A 224 -6.63 25.02 -0.63
CA ASP A 224 -6.66 25.63 0.70
C ASP A 224 -7.67 24.89 1.61
N ALA A 225 -8.81 24.46 1.07
CA ALA A 225 -9.74 23.56 1.74
C ALA A 225 -9.10 22.19 2.06
N LEU A 226 -8.30 21.65 1.13
CA LEU A 226 -7.56 20.40 1.32
C LEU A 226 -6.45 20.54 2.36
N ALA A 227 -5.66 21.62 2.30
CA ALA A 227 -4.60 21.93 3.24
C ALA A 227 -5.16 22.02 4.66
N LYS A 228 -6.23 22.80 4.87
CA LYS A 228 -6.88 22.87 6.19
C LYS A 228 -7.34 21.50 6.71
N LEU A 229 -7.94 20.65 5.87
CA LEU A 229 -8.33 19.30 6.29
C LEU A 229 -7.13 18.38 6.59
N ILE A 230 -5.96 18.65 6.01
CA ILE A 230 -4.70 17.97 6.31
C ILE A 230 -4.08 18.52 7.59
N ASP A 231 -4.15 19.83 7.85
CA ASP A 231 -3.62 20.43 9.06
C ASP A 231 -4.49 20.08 10.29
N ASP A 232 -5.83 19.99 10.12
CA ASP A 232 -6.78 19.63 11.18
C ASP A 232 -6.87 18.10 11.45
N TYR A 233 -6.61 17.22 10.46
CA TYR A 233 -6.84 15.76 10.57
C TYR A 233 -5.77 14.86 9.93
N GLY A 234 -4.84 15.42 9.18
CA GLY A 234 -3.71 14.72 8.59
C GLY A 234 -2.61 14.51 9.63
N VAL A 235 -2.19 13.26 9.77
CA VAL A 235 -1.23 12.81 10.80
C VAL A 235 -1.81 12.79 12.22
N GLU A 236 -2.50 11.69 12.53
CA GLU A 236 -1.97 10.80 13.58
C GLU A 236 -1.49 9.51 12.87
N ASP A 237 -0.38 9.65 12.14
CA ASP A 237 0.68 8.64 12.20
C ASP A 237 1.66 9.09 13.31
N GLU A 238 1.12 9.39 14.50
CA GLU A 238 1.85 8.99 15.70
C GLU A 238 1.90 7.46 15.58
N PRO A 239 3.08 6.85 15.35
CA PRO A 239 3.16 5.41 15.43
C PRO A 239 2.71 5.09 16.85
N ALA A 240 1.56 4.42 17.00
CA ALA A 240 1.00 4.06 18.30
C ALA A 240 2.17 3.66 19.20
N GLU A 241 2.36 4.26 20.39
CA GLU A 241 3.64 4.13 21.10
C GLU A 241 3.95 2.66 21.39
N LEU A 242 4.77 2.07 20.52
CA LEU A 242 5.11 0.66 20.52
C LEU A 242 6.52 0.55 21.09
N PRO A 243 6.74 -0.37 22.05
CA PRO A 243 8.06 -0.55 22.65
C PRO A 243 9.08 -0.92 21.58
N GLU A 244 10.29 -0.38 21.71
CA GLU A 244 11.39 -0.68 20.80
C GLU A 244 11.62 -2.20 20.70
N GLY A 245 11.84 -2.68 19.48
CA GLY A 245 12.11 -4.10 19.23
C GLY A 245 13.43 -4.52 19.86
N SER A 246 13.41 -5.56 20.68
CA SER A 246 14.62 -6.11 21.30
C SER A 246 15.22 -7.24 20.47
N SER A 247 16.50 -7.54 20.68
CA SER A 247 17.13 -8.72 20.08
C SER A 247 18.14 -9.37 21.02
N LEU A 248 18.34 -10.68 20.86
CA LEU A 248 19.32 -11.46 21.59
C LEU A 248 20.08 -12.39 20.63
N THR A 249 21.36 -12.58 20.88
CA THR A 249 22.24 -13.44 20.06
C THR A 249 22.65 -14.64 20.90
N VAL A 250 22.49 -15.84 20.36
CA VAL A 250 22.87 -17.12 20.97
C VAL A 250 23.53 -17.97 19.89
N ASP A 251 24.77 -18.39 20.13
CA ASP A 251 25.62 -19.06 19.14
C ASP A 251 25.66 -18.28 17.80
N ASN A 252 25.38 -18.96 16.69
CA ASN A 252 25.23 -18.39 15.35
C ASN A 252 23.75 -18.10 14.98
N LYS A 253 22.92 -17.75 15.97
CA LYS A 253 21.53 -17.32 15.80
C LYS A 253 21.31 -15.95 16.45
N ARG A 254 20.50 -15.11 15.80
CA ARG A 254 19.98 -13.88 16.40
C ARG A 254 18.45 -13.90 16.38
N PHE A 255 17.84 -13.70 17.55
CA PHE A 255 16.40 -13.64 17.71
C PHE A 255 15.98 -12.17 17.84
N PHE A 256 15.01 -11.74 17.04
CA PHE A 256 14.41 -10.41 17.08
C PHE A 256 12.98 -10.48 17.59
N PHE A 257 12.58 -9.51 18.41
CA PHE A 257 11.25 -9.37 19.00
C PHE A 257 10.66 -8.02 18.59
N ASP A 258 10.24 -7.92 17.34
CA ASP A 258 9.73 -6.67 16.78
C ASP A 258 8.26 -6.48 17.18
N VAL A 259 7.92 -5.44 17.93
CA VAL A 259 6.52 -5.05 18.12
C VAL A 259 6.08 -4.15 16.96
N GLY A 260 4.94 -4.46 16.36
CA GLY A 260 4.38 -3.72 15.23
C GLY A 260 2.87 -3.62 15.30
N SER A 261 2.30 -2.67 14.56
CA SER A 261 0.86 -2.52 14.38
C SER A 261 0.48 -2.72 12.92
N ASN A 262 -0.74 -3.21 12.69
CA ASN A 262 -1.36 -3.22 11.37
C ASN A 262 -2.89 -3.11 11.51
N LYS A 263 -3.63 -3.14 10.40
CA LYS A 263 -5.11 -3.10 10.33
C LYS A 263 -5.86 -4.17 11.14
N TYR A 264 -5.17 -5.15 11.74
CA TYR A 264 -5.73 -6.19 12.62
C TYR A 264 -5.33 -6.01 14.10
N GLY A 265 -4.62 -4.92 14.43
CA GLY A 265 -4.14 -4.57 15.77
C GLY A 265 -2.62 -4.71 15.95
N VAL A 266 -2.19 -4.61 17.21
CA VAL A 266 -0.79 -4.78 17.62
C VAL A 266 -0.40 -6.27 17.60
N PHE A 267 0.84 -6.55 17.19
CA PHE A 267 1.43 -7.88 17.13
C PHE A 267 2.92 -7.84 17.46
N MET A 268 3.47 -8.97 17.89
CA MET A 268 4.92 -9.16 18.04
C MET A 268 5.38 -10.17 16.98
N ARG A 269 6.41 -9.81 16.23
CA ARG A 269 7.08 -10.70 15.27
C ARG A 269 8.36 -11.24 15.91
N VAL A 270 8.32 -12.50 16.33
CA VAL A 270 9.50 -13.20 16.83
C VAL A 270 10.20 -13.86 15.65
N SER A 271 11.45 -13.45 15.37
CA SER A 271 12.20 -13.90 14.19
C SER A 271 13.52 -14.57 14.58
N GLU A 272 13.73 -15.83 14.18
CA GLU A 272 15.06 -16.48 14.22
C GLU A 272 15.82 -16.15 12.95
N VAL A 273 17.04 -15.61 13.08
CA VAL A 273 17.92 -15.24 11.96
C VAL A 273 19.26 -15.96 12.08
N LYS A 274 19.68 -16.60 10.98
CA LYS A 274 21.03 -17.11 10.68
C LYS A 274 21.53 -16.45 9.39
N PRO A 275 22.83 -16.51 9.06
CA PRO A 275 23.35 -15.96 7.80
C PRO A 275 22.66 -16.45 6.53
N THR A 276 22.17 -17.69 6.52
CA THR A 276 21.53 -18.35 5.37
C THR A 276 20.02 -18.57 5.50
N TYR A 277 19.42 -18.24 6.65
CA TYR A 277 18.03 -18.61 6.94
C TYR A 277 17.35 -17.63 7.90
N ARG A 278 16.08 -17.32 7.63
CA ARG A 278 15.24 -16.50 8.49
C ARG A 278 13.87 -17.15 8.66
N ASN A 279 13.50 -17.48 9.88
CA ASN A 279 12.15 -17.90 10.26
C ASN A 279 11.48 -16.79 11.08
N SER A 280 10.16 -16.69 11.06
CA SER A 280 9.44 -15.80 11.98
C SER A 280 7.99 -16.19 12.19
N ILE A 281 7.54 -16.09 13.44
CA ILE A 281 6.13 -16.16 13.81
C ILE A 281 5.57 -14.76 14.09
N THR A 282 4.25 -14.61 13.98
CA THR A 282 3.53 -13.38 14.35
C THR A 282 2.52 -13.71 15.44
N VAL A 283 2.67 -13.07 16.60
CA VAL A 283 1.85 -13.30 17.79
C VAL A 283 0.96 -12.06 18.03
N PRO A 284 -0.37 -12.14 17.85
CA PRO A 284 -1.27 -11.01 18.11
C PRO A 284 -1.30 -10.60 19.59
N TYR A 285 -1.38 -9.30 19.87
CA TYR A 285 -1.37 -8.75 21.24
C TYR A 285 -2.33 -9.46 22.20
N LYS A 286 -3.56 -9.73 21.74
CA LYS A 286 -4.63 -10.42 22.49
C LYS A 286 -4.30 -11.83 23.03
N VAL A 287 -3.17 -12.43 22.65
CA VAL A 287 -2.71 -13.73 23.21
C VAL A 287 -1.36 -13.67 23.93
N TRP A 288 -0.70 -12.51 24.01
CA TRP A 288 0.64 -12.39 24.60
C TRP A 288 0.72 -12.93 26.03
N SER A 289 -0.23 -12.57 26.90
CA SER A 289 -0.25 -13.07 28.29
C SER A 289 -0.34 -14.60 28.36
N LYS A 290 -1.16 -15.23 27.50
CA LYS A 290 -1.28 -16.70 27.46
C LYS A 290 0.00 -17.35 26.92
N PHE A 291 0.60 -16.74 25.89
CA PHE A 291 1.86 -17.21 25.30
C PHE A 291 3.01 -17.12 26.32
N GLY A 292 3.16 -15.97 26.99
CA GLY A 292 4.16 -15.72 28.03
C GLY A 292 4.02 -16.65 29.22
N ASN A 293 2.82 -16.79 29.79
CA ASN A 293 2.56 -17.72 30.90
C ASN A 293 2.90 -19.18 30.52
N THR A 294 2.61 -19.59 29.29
CA THR A 294 2.94 -20.93 28.79
C THR A 294 4.45 -21.12 28.68
N PHE A 295 5.18 -20.12 28.16
CA PHE A 295 6.64 -20.14 28.09
C PHE A 295 7.30 -20.19 29.48
N SER A 296 6.85 -19.34 30.41
CA SER A 296 7.34 -19.29 31.79
C SER A 296 7.16 -20.63 32.52
N LYS A 297 5.98 -21.26 32.38
CA LYS A 297 5.71 -22.59 32.94
C LYS A 297 6.74 -23.62 32.46
N TYR A 298 7.00 -23.69 31.15
CA TYR A 298 7.97 -24.66 30.62
C TYR A 298 9.42 -24.33 31.04
N ALA A 299 9.77 -23.05 31.22
CA ALA A 299 11.08 -22.67 31.75
C ALA A 299 11.29 -23.18 33.20
N GLU A 300 10.27 -23.08 34.06
CA GLU A 300 10.30 -23.63 35.42
C GLU A 300 10.36 -25.17 35.43
N GLU A 301 9.61 -25.84 34.57
CA GLU A 301 9.66 -27.31 34.45
C GLU A 301 11.04 -27.79 34.00
N MET A 302 11.67 -27.12 33.03
CA MET A 302 13.04 -27.45 32.59
C MET A 302 14.08 -27.19 33.68
N LYS A 303 13.93 -26.13 34.48
CA LYS A 303 14.80 -25.87 35.64
C LYS A 303 14.73 -27.02 36.66
N LYS A 304 13.52 -27.48 37.03
CA LYS A 304 13.33 -28.62 37.95
C LYS A 304 13.95 -29.91 37.42
N ILE A 305 13.89 -30.14 36.10
CA ILE A 305 14.54 -31.30 35.46
C ILE A 305 16.07 -31.20 35.59
N GLN A 306 16.65 -30.02 35.34
CA GLN A 306 18.11 -29.80 35.48
C GLN A 306 18.59 -29.93 36.92
N GLU A 307 17.83 -29.40 37.89
CA GLU A 307 18.13 -29.53 39.33
C GLU A 307 18.13 -31.01 39.75
N LYS A 308 17.07 -31.76 39.40
CA LYS A 308 16.99 -33.20 39.69
C LYS A 308 18.10 -34.02 39.01
N GLN A 309 18.52 -33.66 37.79
CA GLN A 309 19.65 -34.30 37.12
C GLN A 309 20.99 -33.98 37.80
N ARG A 310 21.16 -32.77 38.33
CA ARG A 310 22.35 -32.35 39.07
C ARG A 310 22.43 -33.04 40.43
N GLU A 311 21.33 -33.10 41.17
CA GLU A 311 21.22 -33.84 42.44
C GLU A 311 21.54 -35.32 42.24
N LYS A 312 20.92 -35.98 41.25
CA LYS A 312 21.20 -37.39 40.94
C LYS A 312 22.68 -37.64 40.67
N ARG A 313 23.34 -36.78 39.86
CA ARG A 313 24.76 -36.90 39.55
C ARG A 313 25.65 -36.67 40.79
N ALA A 314 25.26 -35.77 41.70
CA ALA A 314 25.98 -35.54 42.94
C ALA A 314 25.89 -36.76 43.88
N SER A 315 24.70 -37.35 44.02
CA SER A 315 24.51 -38.57 44.82
C SER A 315 25.21 -39.79 44.23
N GLU A 316 25.22 -39.95 42.91
CA GLU A 316 25.98 -41.02 42.22
C GLU A 316 27.50 -40.88 42.42
N MET A 317 28.01 -39.65 42.51
CA MET A 317 29.43 -39.38 42.76
C MET A 317 29.80 -39.67 44.23
N GLN A 318 28.97 -39.24 45.19
CA GLN A 318 29.14 -39.54 46.61
C GLN A 318 29.11 -41.06 46.88
N GLN A 319 28.21 -41.80 46.24
CA GLN A 319 28.17 -43.27 46.36
C GLN A 319 29.39 -43.97 45.73
N GLN A 320 30.09 -43.35 44.77
CA GLN A 320 31.35 -43.86 44.23
C GLN A 320 32.56 -43.53 45.10
N GLU A 321 32.51 -42.42 45.86
CA GLU A 321 33.52 -42.08 46.88
C GLU A 321 33.36 -42.97 48.11
N GLU A 322 32.13 -43.23 48.60
CA GLU A 322 31.87 -44.12 49.74
C GLU A 322 32.12 -45.62 49.47
N MET A 323 32.27 -46.03 48.19
CA MET A 323 32.55 -47.43 47.80
C MET A 323 34.01 -47.72 47.44
N GLN A 324 34.92 -46.75 47.52
CA GLN A 324 36.36 -47.04 47.49
C GLN A 324 36.79 -47.51 48.90
N PRO A 325 37.18 -48.79 49.08
CA PRO A 325 37.73 -49.22 50.34
C PRO A 325 39.11 -48.58 50.55
N ASP A 326 39.42 -48.30 51.80
CA ASP A 326 40.69 -47.75 52.27
C ASP A 326 41.80 -48.82 52.17
N GLU A 327 42.28 -49.09 50.96
CA GLU A 327 43.45 -49.95 50.71
C GLU A 327 44.75 -49.16 50.95
N GLY A 328 45.13 -48.97 52.22
CA GLY A 328 46.51 -48.66 52.56
C GLY A 328 46.75 -47.94 53.89
N GLU A 329 47.04 -48.70 54.94
CA GLU A 329 48.39 -48.70 55.56
C GLU A 329 48.52 -49.87 56.56
N GLU A 330 49.21 -50.93 56.13
CA GLU A 330 49.75 -51.99 56.99
C GLU A 330 51.29 -51.81 57.00
N ASP A 331 51.85 -51.35 58.13
CA ASP A 331 53.23 -51.61 58.59
C ASP A 331 53.42 -51.13 60.06
#